data_AF-A0A0K1EQY7-F1
#
_entry.id   AF-A0A0K1EQY7-F1
#
_cell.length_a   1.000
_cell.length_b   1.000
_cell.length_c   1.000
_cell.angle_alpha   90.00
_cell.angle_beta   90.00
_cell.angle_gamma   90.00
#
_symmetry.space_group_name_H-M   'P 1'
#
loop_
_entity.id
_entity.type
_entity.pdbx_description
1 polymer ?
#
loop_
_entity_poly.entity_id
_entity_poly.type
_entity_poly.pdbx_seq_one_letter_code
_entity_poly.pdbx_strand_id
1 'polypeptide(L)'
;MLVDDSGCLVAGAGAWPACEELAAYAPLLANPHAIASASVGSRVASLSPEVEVRCLDFDGAEVLLCGRGGTVARNDSMTRAAAGCLRILRAAA
;
A
#
# COMPACT_ATOMS: atom_id res chain seq x y z
N MET A 1 0.95 -3.64 -5.13
CA MET A 1 2.28 -3.02 -5.03
C MET A 1 2.74 -3.05 -3.58
N LEU A 2 4.04 -3.01 -3.36
CA LEU A 2 4.70 -3.06 -2.06
C LEU A 2 5.41 -1.72 -1.82
N VAL A 3 5.26 -1.16 -0.63
CA VAL A 3 5.75 0.17 -0.23
C VAL A 3 6.41 0.03 1.15
N ASP A 4 7.49 0.76 1.41
CA ASP A 4 8.01 0.87 2.77
C ASP A 4 7.20 1.85 3.64
N ASP A 5 7.55 1.96 4.91
CA ASP A 5 6.90 2.85 5.90
C ASP A 5 7.07 4.34 5.59
N SER A 6 8.09 4.71 4.79
CA SER A 6 8.35 6.07 4.35
C SER A 6 7.53 6.50 3.13
N GLY A 7 6.86 5.56 2.46
CA GLY A 7 6.12 5.81 1.22
C GLY A 7 6.94 5.61 -0.05
N CYS A 8 8.08 4.91 0.02
CA CYS A 8 8.89 4.55 -1.14
C CYS A 8 8.36 3.29 -1.82
N LEU A 9 8.23 3.32 -3.15
CA LEU A 9 7.81 2.16 -3.93
C LEU A 9 8.91 1.09 -3.97
N VAL A 10 8.65 -0.07 -3.37
CA VAL A 10 9.57 -1.23 -3.39
C VAL A 10 9.30 -2.13 -4.59
N ALA A 11 8.03 -2.40 -4.88
CA ALA A 11 7.63 -3.24 -6.01
C ALA A 11 6.25 -2.86 -6.56
N GLY A 12 6.18 -2.56 -7.86
CA GLY A 12 4.95 -2.19 -8.55
C GLY A 12 4.43 -3.28 -9.49
N ALA A 13 3.11 -3.44 -9.56
CA ALA A 13 2.44 -4.21 -10.60
C ALA A 13 1.35 -3.31 -11.21
N GLY A 14 1.66 -2.69 -12.35
CA GLY A 14 0.80 -1.70 -12.99
C GLY A 14 1.60 -0.58 -13.66
N ALA A 15 0.92 0.48 -14.08
CA ALA A 15 1.56 1.64 -14.66
C ALA A 15 2.45 2.35 -13.62
N TRP A 16 3.70 2.62 -13.99
CA TRP A 16 4.71 3.23 -13.12
C TRP A 16 4.20 4.50 -12.40
N PRO A 17 3.63 5.51 -13.09
CA PRO A 17 3.22 6.75 -12.43
C PRO A 17 2.12 6.56 -11.38
N ALA A 18 1.23 5.59 -11.61
CA ALA A 18 0.18 5.28 -10.65
C ALA A 18 0.71 4.56 -9.41
N CYS A 19 1.74 3.71 -9.57
CA CYS A 19 2.39 3.05 -8.45
C CYS A 19 3.17 4.06 -7.61
N GLU A 20 3.93 4.97 -8.23
CA GLU A 20 4.68 6.02 -7.53
C GLU A 20 3.76 6.92 -6.70
N GLU A 21 2.68 7.42 -7.32
CA GLU A 21 1.71 8.25 -6.59
C GLU A 21 1.10 7.49 -5.42
N LEU A 22 0.66 6.25 -5.65
CA LEU A 22 0.02 5.46 -4.60
C LEU A 22 0.98 5.13 -3.46
N ALA A 23 2.27 4.91 -3.76
CA ALA A 23 3.30 4.69 -2.75
C ALA A 23 3.42 5.89 -1.82
N ALA A 24 3.52 7.10 -2.39
CA ALA A 24 3.66 8.34 -1.62
C ALA A 24 2.49 8.59 -0.66
N TYR A 25 1.26 8.17 -1.02
CA TYR A 25 0.09 8.33 -0.16
C TYR A 25 -0.21 7.11 0.72
N ALA A 26 0.42 5.96 0.50
CA ALA A 26 0.11 4.72 1.21
C ALA A 26 0.25 4.83 2.75
N PRO A 27 1.31 5.45 3.32
CA PRO A 27 1.41 5.62 4.77
C PRO A 27 0.27 6.48 5.34
N LEU A 28 -0.18 7.49 4.59
CA LEU A 28 -1.27 8.37 5.01
C LEU A 28 -2.65 7.73 4.86
N LEU A 29 -2.79 6.79 3.92
CA LEU A 29 -3.98 5.94 3.80
C LEU A 29 -4.05 4.91 4.94
N ALA A 30 -2.91 4.40 5.41
CA ALA A 30 -2.82 3.52 6.58
C ALA A 30 -3.01 4.27 7.90
N ASN A 31 -2.49 5.50 8.01
CA ASN A 31 -2.59 6.36 9.18
C ASN A 31 -3.04 7.79 8.81
N PRO A 32 -4.36 8.03 8.66
CA PRO A 32 -4.89 9.34 8.29
C PRO A 32 -4.60 10.46 9.30
N HIS A 33 -4.25 10.13 10.55
CA HIS A 33 -3.92 11.13 11.58
C HIS A 33 -2.57 11.83 11.33
N ALA A 34 -1.70 11.27 10.49
CA ALA A 34 -0.42 11.88 10.13
C ALA A 34 -0.55 13.01 9.09
N ILE A 35 -1.75 13.25 8.55
CA ILE A 35 -1.99 14.27 7.52
C ILE A 35 -1.92 15.67 8.14
N ALA A 36 -0.87 16.42 7.80
CA ALA A 36 -0.66 17.79 8.29
C ALA A 36 -1.17 18.89 7.32
N SER A 37 -1.56 18.53 6.09
CA SER A 37 -1.97 19.49 5.06
C SER A 37 -3.37 19.19 4.52
N ALA A 38 -4.20 20.22 4.37
CA ALA A 38 -5.55 20.11 3.81
C ALA A 38 -5.56 19.64 2.34
N SER A 39 -4.56 20.03 1.55
CA SER A 39 -4.44 19.58 0.14
C SER A 39 -4.13 18.09 0.06
N VAL A 40 -3.23 17.61 0.93
CA VAL A 40 -2.90 16.19 1.09
C VAL A 40 -4.11 15.41 1.58
N GLY A 41 -4.84 15.94 2.57
CA GLY A 41 -6.06 15.33 3.09
C GLY A 41 -7.14 15.16 2.02
N SER A 42 -7.34 16.17 1.18
CA SER A 42 -8.26 16.10 0.04
C SER A 42 -7.86 15.02 -0.96
N ARG A 43 -6.55 14.88 -1.24
CA ARG A 43 -6.05 13.84 -2.14
C ARG A 43 -6.23 12.44 -1.56
N VAL A 44 -5.88 12.23 -0.29
CA VAL A 44 -6.11 10.95 0.42
C VAL A 44 -7.59 10.59 0.43
N ALA A 45 -8.47 11.55 0.71
CA ALA A 45 -9.92 11.33 0.68
C ALA A 45 -10.45 10.95 -0.71
N SER A 46 -9.87 11.48 -1.79
CA SER A 46 -10.23 11.07 -3.15
C SER A 46 -9.77 9.65 -3.51
N LEU A 47 -8.64 9.21 -2.96
CA LEU A 47 -8.05 7.89 -3.26
C LEU A 47 -8.67 6.76 -2.42
N SER A 48 -9.10 7.04 -1.19
CA SER A 48 -9.53 6.03 -0.22
C SER A 48 -10.66 5.08 -0.68
N PRO A 49 -11.65 5.48 -1.51
CA PRO A 49 -12.69 4.55 -1.96
C PRO A 49 -12.15 3.48 -2.92
N GLU A 50 -11.08 3.82 -3.64
CA GLU A 50 -10.51 2.99 -4.70
C GLU A 50 -9.33 2.14 -4.21
N VAL A 51 -8.77 2.45 -3.05
CA VAL A 51 -7.52 1.86 -2.57
C VAL A 51 -7.76 0.99 -1.34
N GLU A 52 -7.08 -0.15 -1.32
CA GLU A 52 -6.89 -0.99 -0.13
C GLU A 52 -5.43 -0.94 0.28
N VAL A 53 -5.14 -0.67 1.56
CA VAL A 53 -3.79 -0.73 2.14
C VAL A 53 -3.80 -1.76 3.28
N ARG A 54 -2.79 -2.63 3.32
CA ARG A 54 -2.56 -3.56 4.41
C ARG A 54 -1.13 -3.44 4.93
N CYS A 55 -0.99 -3.15 6.22
CA CYS A 55 0.29 -3.22 6.90
C CYS A 55 0.69 -4.68 7.09
N LEU A 56 1.95 -4.98 6.75
CA LEU A 56 2.59 -6.26 6.93
C LEU A 56 3.84 -6.04 7.79
N ASP A 57 4.00 -6.86 8.82
CA ASP A 57 5.24 -6.90 9.60
C ASP A 57 6.22 -7.89 8.96
N PHE A 58 7.46 -7.44 8.75
CA PHE A 58 8.56 -8.26 8.25
C PHE A 58 9.85 -7.91 9.00
N ASP A 59 10.32 -8.83 9.86
CA ASP A 59 11.54 -8.68 10.66
C ASP A 59 11.61 -7.36 11.45
N GLY A 60 10.46 -6.91 11.97
CA GLY A 60 10.35 -5.66 12.72
C GLY A 60 10.31 -4.39 11.87
N ALA A 61 10.35 -4.52 10.54
CA ALA A 61 10.05 -3.45 9.60
C ALA A 61 8.59 -3.53 9.15
N GLU A 62 7.93 -2.37 9.08
CA GLU A 62 6.59 -2.27 8.49
C GLU A 62 6.69 -2.13 6.97
N VAL A 63 5.88 -2.91 6.26
CA VAL A 63 5.76 -2.85 4.81
C VAL A 63 4.29 -2.78 4.45
N LEU A 64 3.92 -1.91 3.52
CA LEU A 64 2.54 -1.71 3.09
C LEU A 64 2.29 -2.44 1.77
N LEU A 65 1.27 -3.30 1.76
CA LEU A 65 0.70 -3.87 0.55
C LEU A 65 -0.49 -3.02 0.09
N CYS A 66 -0.39 -2.42 -1.09
CA CYS A 66 -1.44 -1.57 -1.65
C CYS A 66 -2.04 -2.17 -2.92
N GLY A 67 -3.34 -2.03 -3.09
CA GLY A 67 -4.08 -2.35 -4.31
C GLY A 67 -5.07 -1.25 -4.65
N ARG A 68 -5.28 -0.97 -5.95
CA ARG A 68 -6.27 -0.01 -6.44
C ARG A 68 -7.32 -0.71 -7.32
N GLY A 69 -8.58 -0.34 -7.18
CA GLY A 69 -9.72 -0.91 -7.87
C GLY A 69 -10.09 -2.29 -7.31
N GLY A 70 -10.45 -3.21 -8.20
CA GLY A 70 -10.87 -4.56 -7.87
C GLY A 70 -12.39 -4.74 -7.84
N THR A 71 -12.81 -5.97 -7.57
CA THR A 71 -14.22 -6.37 -7.47
C THR A 71 -14.54 -6.79 -6.03
N VAL A 72 -15.69 -7.42 -5.81
CA VAL A 72 -16.05 -8.05 -4.52
C VAL A 72 -14.98 -9.02 -4.00
N ALA A 73 -14.13 -9.58 -4.88
CA ALA A 73 -13.03 -10.49 -4.51
C ALA A 73 -11.72 -9.77 -4.14
N ARG A 74 -11.73 -8.44 -3.98
CA ARG A 74 -10.54 -7.63 -3.66
C ARG A 74 -9.86 -8.11 -2.38
N ASN A 75 -10.64 -8.33 -1.32
CA ASN A 75 -10.12 -8.75 -0.02
C ASN A 75 -9.38 -10.09 -0.09
N ASP A 76 -9.95 -11.08 -0.78
CA ASP A 76 -9.30 -12.38 -0.94
C ASP A 76 -8.01 -12.28 -1.75
N SER A 77 -8.03 -11.44 -2.79
CA SER A 77 -6.85 -11.19 -3.62
C SER A 77 -5.73 -10.52 -2.82
N MET A 78 -6.07 -9.54 -1.98
CA MET A 78 -5.12 -8.87 -1.07
C MET A 78 -4.58 -9.82 0.00
N THR A 79 -5.41 -10.70 0.56
CA THR A 79 -4.97 -11.74 1.51
C THR A 79 -3.97 -12.69 0.87
N ARG A 80 -4.26 -13.19 -0.35
CA ARG A 80 -3.33 -14.06 -1.08
C ARG A 80 -2.03 -13.35 -1.44
N ALA A 81 -2.12 -12.09 -1.88
CA ALA A 81 -0.95 -11.28 -2.21
C ALA A 81 -0.06 -11.06 -0.98
N ALA A 82 -0.65 -10.73 0.18
CA ALA A 82 0.10 -10.57 1.44
C ALA A 82 0.87 -11.84 1.82
N ALA A 83 0.19 -13.00 1.80
CA ALA A 83 0.83 -14.29 2.07
C ALA A 83 1.97 -14.59 1.08
N GLY A 84 1.76 -14.27 -0.20
CA GLY A 84 2.77 -14.41 -1.25
C GLY A 84 3.99 -13.52 -1.04
N CYS A 85 3.78 -12.23 -0.75
CA CYS A 85 4.83 -11.26 -0.47
C CYS A 85 5.67 -11.70 0.73
N LEU A 86 5.04 -12.03 1.86
CA LEU A 86 5.76 -12.48 3.06
C LEU A 86 6.56 -13.76 2.81
N ARG A 87 6.02 -14.71 2.04
CA ARG A 87 6.75 -15.93 1.66
C ARG A 87 8.00 -15.61 0.83
N ILE A 88 7.93 -14.66 -0.10
CA ILE A 88 9.07 -14.26 -0.94
C ILE A 88 10.11 -13.51 -0.11
N LEU A 89 9.69 -12.52 0.69
CA LEU A 89 10.58 -11.70 1.51
C LEU A 89 11.37 -12.56 2.51
N ARG A 90 10.69 -13.49 3.20
CA ARG A 90 11.34 -14.43 4.13
C ARG A 90 12.31 -15.41 3.49
N ALA A 91 12.13 -15.72 2.21
CA ALA A 91 13.05 -16.60 1.50
C ALA A 91 14.30 -15.87 0.99
N ALA A 92 14.28 -14.54 0.97
CA ALA A 92 15.37 -13.70 0.49
C ALA A 92 16.24 -13.11 1.62
N ALA A 93 15.80 -13.23 2.88
CA ALA A 93 16.54 -12.88 4.10
C ALA A 93 17.44 -14.04 4.55
#